data_AF-A0A7K1Y4B6-F1
#
_entry.id   AF-A0A7K1Y4B6-F1
#
_cell.length_a   1.000
_cell.length_b   1.000
_cell.length_c   1.000
_cell.angle_alpha   90.00
_cell.angle_beta   90.00
_cell.angle_gamma   90.00
#
_symmetry.space_group_name_H-M   'P 1'
#
loop_
_entity.id
_entity.type
_entity.pdbx_description
1 polymer ?
#
loop_
_entity_poly.entity_id
_entity_poly.type
_entity_poly.pdbx_seq_one_letter_code
_entity_poly.pdbx_strand_id
1 'polypeptide(L)'
;MKAILLFVCCCVIASCKREAGNSESGAEAKAEIMLSKAPDNQVNATRLPPPVPAPDEEIASDFAAVEATRQPGLVADTARKIIKTGEISFETADVKATRARLIETTKKLKGYLAEESESGYENGRKNYTMNLKVPAGDFETLLEAISSAARQIDSKNIHITDVTAEFIDTRTRLANKKQLERRYLELLDKAAKIPDMITIENKLSEIRGEIESVEGQLLYMKSRLPTVRYRSRSTPGLLPWKPVKDSGTR
;
A
#
# COMPACT_ATOMS: atom_id res chain seq x y z
N MET A 1 1.33 -44.27 46.08
CA MET A 1 2.23 -43.30 45.41
C MET A 1 1.86 -43.18 43.94
N LYS A 2 1.15 -42.11 43.56
CA LYS A 2 1.33 -41.35 42.31
C LYS A 2 0.29 -40.23 42.27
N ALA A 3 0.81 -39.03 42.08
CA ALA A 3 0.23 -37.77 42.48
C ALA A 3 -0.86 -37.27 41.52
N ILE A 4 -1.93 -36.78 42.12
CA ILE A 4 -2.93 -35.89 41.52
C ILE A 4 -2.34 -34.49 41.58
N LEU A 5 -2.12 -33.84 40.43
CA LEU A 5 -1.88 -32.41 40.38
C LEU A 5 -2.82 -31.76 39.36
N LEU A 6 -3.93 -31.28 39.90
CA LEU A 6 -4.78 -30.22 39.37
C LEU A 6 -3.97 -28.94 39.23
N PHE A 7 -3.88 -28.39 38.02
CA PHE A 7 -3.53 -26.99 37.81
C PHE A 7 -4.34 -26.43 36.64
N VAL A 8 -5.64 -26.25 36.89
CA VAL A 8 -6.53 -25.47 36.03
C VAL A 8 -6.21 -24.00 36.31
N CYS A 9 -5.48 -23.39 35.38
CA CYS A 9 -5.22 -21.96 35.34
C CYS A 9 -6.53 -21.23 35.03
N CYS A 10 -7.12 -20.63 36.06
CA CYS A 10 -8.30 -19.79 35.98
C CYS A 10 -7.88 -18.43 35.39
N CYS A 11 -8.16 -18.21 34.11
CA CYS A 11 -8.02 -16.90 33.48
C CYS A 11 -9.05 -15.94 34.07
N VAL A 12 -8.54 -14.97 34.83
CA VAL A 12 -9.25 -13.79 35.33
C VAL A 12 -9.79 -12.99 34.14
N ILE A 13 -11.11 -12.92 34.04
CA ILE A 13 -11.85 -12.07 33.12
C ILE A 13 -11.88 -10.66 33.74
N ALA A 14 -11.03 -9.75 33.23
CA ALA A 14 -11.13 -8.33 33.52
C ALA A 14 -12.28 -7.73 32.70
N SER A 15 -13.47 -7.69 33.30
CA SER A 15 -14.66 -7.02 32.77
C SER A 15 -14.61 -5.54 33.18
N CYS A 16 -14.33 -4.64 32.23
CA CYS A 16 -14.43 -3.21 32.47
C CYS A 16 -15.90 -2.78 32.54
N LYS A 17 -16.33 -2.56 33.77
CA LYS A 17 -17.59 -1.98 34.22
C LYS A 17 -17.67 -0.52 33.75
N ARG A 18 -18.73 -0.19 33.01
CA ARG A 18 -19.06 1.17 32.55
C ARG A 18 -20.02 1.78 33.57
N GLU A 19 -19.57 2.80 34.30
CA GLU A 19 -20.40 3.54 35.26
C GLU A 19 -21.33 4.51 34.54
N ALA A 20 -22.60 4.43 34.91
CA ALA A 20 -23.63 5.41 34.63
C ALA A 20 -23.58 6.49 35.71
N GLY A 21 -23.57 7.76 35.28
CA GLY A 21 -23.77 8.93 36.12
C GLY A 21 -24.77 9.86 35.43
N ASN A 22 -25.93 10.01 36.05
CA ASN A 22 -27.10 10.76 35.61
C ASN A 22 -26.93 12.27 35.86
N SER A 23 -27.44 13.11 34.95
CA SER A 23 -27.97 14.44 35.31
C SER A 23 -29.01 14.88 34.28
N GLU A 24 -30.27 14.83 34.70
CA GLU A 24 -31.45 15.38 34.05
C GLU A 24 -31.49 16.92 34.12
N SER A 25 -32.22 17.51 33.16
CA SER A 25 -32.87 18.84 33.14
C SER A 25 -32.64 19.43 31.75
N GLY A 26 -33.61 19.57 30.83
CA GLY A 26 -35.02 19.90 31.01
C GLY A 26 -35.28 21.18 30.20
N ALA A 27 -35.93 21.06 29.05
CA ALA A 27 -36.77 22.10 28.42
C ALA A 27 -37.11 21.68 26.98
N GLU A 28 -38.34 21.20 26.78
CA GLU A 28 -38.98 21.19 25.48
C GLU A 28 -39.25 22.65 25.05
N ALA A 29 -38.87 23.01 23.84
CA ALA A 29 -39.43 24.19 23.16
C ALA A 29 -39.73 23.83 21.71
N LYS A 30 -41.02 23.69 21.43
CA LYS A 30 -41.61 23.67 20.08
C LYS A 30 -41.15 24.91 19.31
N ALA A 31 -40.59 24.72 18.12
CA ALA A 31 -40.43 25.79 17.16
C ALA A 31 -41.41 25.57 16.00
N GLU A 32 -42.47 26.38 16.00
CA GLU A 32 -43.35 26.61 14.86
C GLU A 32 -42.56 27.18 13.68
N ILE A 33 -42.88 26.69 12.48
CA ILE A 33 -42.40 27.25 11.21
C ILE A 33 -43.18 28.54 10.96
N MET A 34 -42.54 29.68 11.23
CA MET A 34 -43.02 31.00 10.85
C MET A 34 -42.56 31.35 9.44
N LEU A 35 -43.53 31.38 8.52
CA LEU A 35 -43.46 31.98 7.20
C LEU A 35 -43.30 33.50 7.36
N SER A 36 -42.11 34.04 7.07
CA SER A 36 -41.90 35.50 7.00
C SER A 36 -41.40 35.91 5.61
N LYS A 37 -42.07 36.95 5.10
CA LYS A 37 -41.98 37.54 3.77
C LYS A 37 -40.56 37.98 3.40
N ALA A 38 -40.23 37.78 2.12
CA ALA A 38 -39.10 38.43 1.46
C ALA A 38 -39.31 39.96 1.38
N PRO A 39 -38.27 40.79 1.60
CA PRO A 39 -38.25 42.15 1.11
C PRO A 39 -37.53 42.22 -0.24
N ASP A 40 -38.12 43.00 -1.15
CA ASP A 40 -37.52 43.47 -2.41
C ASP A 40 -36.13 44.06 -2.17
N ASN A 41 -35.12 43.52 -2.84
CA ASN A 41 -33.82 44.18 -2.93
C ASN A 41 -33.66 44.77 -4.33
N GLN A 42 -33.92 46.08 -4.43
CA GLN A 42 -33.69 46.86 -5.62
C GLN A 42 -32.18 46.91 -5.91
N VAL A 43 -31.83 46.51 -7.14
CA VAL A 43 -30.48 46.55 -7.69
C VAL A 43 -29.95 47.99 -7.73
N ASN A 44 -29.16 48.37 -6.73
CA ASN A 44 -28.45 49.63 -6.74
C ASN A 44 -27.18 49.47 -7.58
N ALA A 45 -27.12 50.16 -8.72
CA ALA A 45 -26.00 50.15 -9.65
C ALA A 45 -24.69 50.52 -8.93
N THR A 46 -23.81 49.54 -8.78
CA THR A 46 -22.48 49.74 -8.20
C THR A 46 -21.66 50.61 -9.15
N ARG A 47 -21.28 51.81 -8.69
CA ARG A 47 -20.26 52.64 -9.34
C ARG A 47 -18.97 51.84 -9.40
N LEU A 48 -18.39 51.71 -10.59
CA LEU A 48 -17.05 51.17 -10.79
C LEU A 48 -16.04 51.99 -9.97
N PRO A 49 -15.14 51.36 -9.19
CA PRO A 49 -14.03 52.09 -8.60
C PRO A 49 -13.08 52.60 -9.69
N PRO A 50 -12.40 53.73 -9.49
CA PRO A 50 -11.43 54.25 -10.46
C PRO A 50 -10.27 53.25 -10.66
N PRO A 51 -9.64 53.24 -11.86
CA PRO A 51 -8.53 52.35 -12.14
C PRO A 51 -7.36 52.64 -11.20
N VAL A 52 -6.83 51.58 -10.59
CA VAL A 52 -5.63 51.63 -9.76
C VAL A 52 -4.44 52.01 -10.67
N PRO A 53 -3.61 53.01 -10.33
CA PRO A 53 -2.41 53.31 -11.10
C PRO A 53 -1.45 52.11 -11.07
N ALA A 54 -0.80 51.85 -12.19
CA ALA A 54 0.21 50.81 -12.33
C ALA A 54 1.36 51.04 -11.31
N PRO A 55 1.96 49.98 -10.74
CA PRO A 55 3.12 50.14 -9.87
C PRO A 55 4.32 50.63 -10.69
N ASP A 56 4.95 51.72 -10.22
CA ASP A 56 6.21 52.20 -10.78
C ASP A 56 7.30 51.11 -10.66
N GLU A 57 7.96 50.85 -11.79
CA GLU A 57 9.16 50.04 -11.91
C GLU A 57 10.32 50.72 -11.15
N GLU A 58 10.55 50.44 -9.86
CA GLU A 58 11.92 50.60 -9.31
C GLU A 58 12.25 49.97 -7.94
N ILE A 59 11.43 49.09 -7.35
CA ILE A 59 11.85 48.35 -6.14
C ILE A 59 11.40 46.89 -6.20
N ALA A 60 12.08 46.09 -7.04
CA ALA A 60 11.83 44.65 -7.14
C ALA A 60 13.12 43.83 -7.31
N SER A 61 14.25 44.25 -6.71
CA SER A 61 15.53 43.56 -6.88
C SER A 61 16.07 42.80 -5.68
N ASP A 62 15.29 42.52 -4.62
CA ASP A 62 15.88 41.84 -3.43
C ASP A 62 15.03 40.75 -2.75
N PHE A 63 13.95 40.26 -3.38
CA PHE A 63 13.19 39.10 -2.87
C PHE A 63 12.96 37.97 -3.91
N ALA A 64 13.74 37.95 -4.98
CA ALA A 64 13.69 36.91 -6.02
C ALA A 64 14.83 35.88 -5.91
N ALA A 65 15.40 35.65 -4.72
CA ALA A 65 16.52 34.73 -4.51
C ALA A 65 16.25 33.62 -3.48
N VAL A 66 14.99 33.18 -3.37
CA VAL A 66 14.65 31.89 -2.74
C VAL A 66 13.77 31.06 -3.68
N GLU A 67 14.05 31.12 -4.99
CA GLU A 67 13.67 30.01 -5.85
C GLU A 67 14.57 28.83 -5.51
N ALA A 68 13.93 27.88 -4.82
CA ALA A 68 14.34 26.52 -4.62
C ALA A 68 15.48 26.07 -5.54
N THR A 69 16.66 25.87 -4.94
CA THR A 69 17.74 25.06 -5.50
C THR A 69 17.25 23.61 -5.65
N ARG A 70 16.39 23.35 -6.64
CA ARG A 70 16.10 22.01 -7.12
C ARG A 70 17.37 21.54 -7.81
N GLN A 71 18.22 20.83 -7.06
CA GLN A 71 19.41 20.18 -7.60
C GLN A 71 19.04 19.39 -8.87
N PRO A 72 19.53 19.80 -10.05
CA PRO A 72 19.35 19.04 -11.28
C PRO A 72 20.36 17.90 -11.25
N GLY A 73 19.98 16.76 -10.67
CA GLY A 73 20.89 15.61 -10.58
C GLY A 73 20.28 14.29 -10.13
N LEU A 74 19.06 14.28 -9.57
CA LEU A 74 18.46 13.05 -9.03
C LEU A 74 17.60 12.26 -10.05
N VAL A 75 17.45 12.74 -11.28
CA VAL A 75 16.50 12.17 -12.27
C VAL A 75 17.12 11.14 -13.23
N ALA A 76 18.35 10.67 -12.97
CA ALA A 76 19.06 9.78 -13.89
C ALA A 76 18.72 8.28 -13.77
N ASP A 77 17.81 7.90 -12.86
CA ASP A 77 17.30 6.52 -12.78
C ASP A 77 15.77 6.54 -12.78
N THR A 78 15.21 6.76 -13.97
CA THR A 78 13.77 6.81 -14.24
C THR A 78 13.21 5.43 -14.61
N ALA A 79 13.80 4.35 -14.07
CA ALA A 79 13.21 3.03 -14.18
C ALA A 79 11.87 3.03 -13.42
N ARG A 80 10.75 3.16 -14.16
CA ARG A 80 9.38 3.14 -13.62
C ARG A 80 9.22 1.98 -12.64
N LYS A 81 8.74 2.27 -11.43
CA LYS A 81 8.42 1.28 -10.40
C LYS A 81 6.94 0.99 -10.43
N ILE A 82 6.59 -0.07 -11.16
CA ILE A 82 5.23 -0.56 -11.30
C ILE A 82 5.10 -1.86 -10.52
N ILE A 83 4.08 -1.94 -9.68
CA ILE A 83 3.72 -3.14 -8.94
C ILE A 83 2.43 -3.69 -9.53
N LYS A 84 2.49 -4.93 -10.01
CA LYS A 84 1.32 -5.64 -10.53
C LYS A 84 0.83 -6.66 -9.51
N THR A 85 -0.46 -6.66 -9.26
CA THR A 85 -1.14 -7.64 -8.40
C THR A 85 -2.24 -8.29 -9.21
N GLY A 86 -2.13 -9.60 -9.46
CA GLY A 86 -3.18 -10.37 -10.13
C GLY A 86 -3.95 -11.22 -9.14
N GLU A 87 -5.27 -11.23 -9.22
CA GLU A 87 -6.13 -12.21 -8.54
C GLU A 87 -6.95 -12.97 -9.59
N ILE A 88 -6.73 -14.28 -9.68
CA ILE A 88 -7.48 -15.14 -10.60
C ILE A 88 -8.19 -16.23 -9.82
N SER A 89 -9.51 -16.33 -9.97
CA SER A 89 -10.29 -17.49 -9.54
C SER A 89 -10.70 -18.31 -10.75
N PHE A 90 -10.48 -19.62 -10.70
CA PHE A 90 -10.81 -20.51 -11.82
C PHE A 90 -11.14 -21.93 -11.36
N GLU A 91 -11.81 -22.66 -12.24
CA GLU A 91 -12.13 -24.06 -12.08
C GLU A 91 -11.13 -24.94 -12.86
N THR A 92 -10.71 -26.05 -12.27
CA THR A 92 -9.82 -27.02 -12.91
C THR A 92 -10.28 -28.45 -12.69
N ALA A 93 -9.95 -29.32 -13.65
CA ALA A 93 -10.28 -30.74 -13.61
C ALA A 93 -9.44 -31.49 -12.57
N ASP A 94 -8.15 -31.16 -12.42
CA ASP A 94 -7.27 -31.73 -11.41
C ASP A 94 -6.48 -30.62 -10.72
N VAL A 95 -6.83 -30.38 -9.46
CA VAL A 95 -6.20 -29.32 -8.67
C VAL A 95 -4.75 -29.65 -8.30
N LYS A 96 -4.42 -30.93 -8.07
CA LYS A 96 -3.06 -31.35 -7.71
C LYS A 96 -2.12 -31.23 -8.91
N ALA A 97 -2.56 -31.67 -10.09
CA ALA A 97 -1.78 -31.53 -11.32
C ALA A 97 -1.57 -30.05 -11.69
N THR A 98 -2.63 -29.24 -11.58
CA THR A 98 -2.57 -27.80 -11.83
C THR A 98 -1.57 -27.12 -10.89
N ARG A 99 -1.66 -27.41 -9.59
CA ARG A 99 -0.71 -26.92 -8.58
C ARG A 99 0.74 -27.22 -8.97
N ALA A 100 1.06 -28.48 -9.26
CA ALA A 100 2.42 -28.89 -9.59
C ALA A 100 2.97 -28.12 -10.81
N ARG A 101 2.14 -27.99 -11.87
CA ARG A 101 2.47 -27.25 -13.08
C ARG A 101 2.71 -25.76 -12.82
N LEU A 102 1.88 -25.14 -11.96
CA LEU A 102 2.02 -23.73 -11.62
C LEU A 102 3.29 -23.47 -10.82
N ILE A 103 3.60 -24.31 -9.82
CA ILE A 103 4.84 -24.19 -9.04
C ILE A 103 6.07 -24.33 -9.96
N GLU A 104 6.06 -25.30 -10.87
CA GLU A 104 7.17 -25.51 -11.81
C GLU A 104 7.33 -24.31 -12.76
N THR A 105 6.22 -23.79 -13.28
CA THR A 105 6.24 -22.62 -14.17
C THR A 105 6.76 -21.39 -13.43
N THR A 106 6.31 -21.15 -12.20
CA THR A 106 6.82 -20.04 -11.37
C THR A 106 8.32 -20.17 -11.12
N LYS A 107 8.83 -21.36 -10.85
CA LYS A 107 10.28 -21.60 -10.68
C LYS A 107 11.06 -21.30 -11.97
N LYS A 108 10.55 -21.69 -13.13
CA LYS A 108 11.16 -21.38 -14.45
C LYS A 108 11.24 -19.87 -14.69
N LEU A 109 10.25 -19.12 -14.24
CA LEU A 109 10.19 -17.65 -14.31
C LEU A 109 10.97 -16.95 -13.18
N LYS A 110 11.89 -17.66 -12.50
CA LYS A 110 12.67 -17.14 -11.36
C LYS A 110 11.80 -16.56 -10.22
N GLY A 111 10.55 -17.00 -10.14
CA GLY A 111 9.63 -16.68 -9.06
C GLY A 111 9.66 -17.71 -7.94
N TYR A 112 8.88 -17.45 -6.90
CA TYR A 112 8.70 -18.37 -5.79
C TYR A 112 7.26 -18.38 -5.28
N LEU A 113 6.91 -19.46 -4.58
CA LEU A 113 5.66 -19.61 -3.85
C LEU A 113 5.80 -18.92 -2.50
N ALA A 114 4.99 -17.89 -2.25
CA ALA A 114 5.02 -17.13 -1.00
C ALA A 114 4.06 -17.71 0.06
N GLU A 115 2.89 -18.18 -0.37
CA GLU A 115 1.87 -18.73 0.51
C GLU A 115 1.03 -19.76 -0.23
N GLU A 116 0.60 -20.79 0.49
CA GLU A 116 -0.31 -21.81 -0.01
C GLU A 116 -1.31 -22.20 1.08
N SER A 117 -2.58 -22.36 0.68
CA SER A 117 -3.65 -22.84 1.54
C SER A 117 -4.57 -23.77 0.75
N GLU A 118 -4.87 -24.94 1.32
CA GLU A 118 -5.88 -25.88 0.84
C GLU A 118 -7.04 -25.88 1.83
N SER A 119 -8.27 -25.73 1.33
CA SER A 119 -9.49 -25.92 2.11
C SER A 119 -10.43 -26.90 1.42
N GLY A 120 -10.96 -27.85 2.17
CA GLY A 120 -11.98 -28.80 1.72
C GLY A 120 -13.33 -28.46 2.32
N TYR A 121 -14.40 -28.70 1.56
CA TYR A 121 -15.78 -28.59 2.03
C TYR A 121 -16.39 -29.99 2.19
N GLU A 122 -17.40 -30.13 3.05
CA GLU A 122 -18.10 -31.40 3.28
C GLU A 122 -18.72 -32.00 2.02
N ASN A 123 -19.05 -31.16 1.02
CA ASN A 123 -19.55 -31.59 -0.28
C ASN A 123 -18.46 -32.16 -1.23
N GLY A 124 -17.26 -32.44 -0.71
CA GLY A 124 -16.14 -32.98 -1.47
C GLY A 124 -15.41 -31.98 -2.37
N ARG A 125 -15.82 -30.70 -2.39
CA ARG A 125 -15.11 -29.64 -3.14
C ARG A 125 -13.83 -29.25 -2.42
N LYS A 126 -12.75 -29.11 -3.19
CA LYS A 126 -11.49 -28.57 -2.71
C LYS A 126 -11.22 -27.21 -3.34
N ASN A 127 -10.89 -26.25 -2.50
CA ASN A 127 -10.38 -24.94 -2.88
C ASN A 127 -8.90 -24.90 -2.55
N TYR A 128 -8.10 -24.41 -3.49
CA TYR A 128 -6.68 -24.15 -3.28
C TYR A 128 -6.42 -22.68 -3.57
N THR A 129 -5.74 -22.02 -2.64
CA THR A 129 -5.31 -20.63 -2.79
C THR A 129 -3.80 -20.59 -2.70
N MET A 130 -3.14 -19.94 -3.66
CA MET A 130 -1.70 -19.77 -3.64
C MET A 130 -1.31 -18.35 -4.04
N ASN A 131 -0.27 -17.83 -3.40
CA ASN A 131 0.34 -16.54 -3.70
C ASN A 131 1.72 -16.78 -4.33
N LEU A 132 1.83 -16.47 -5.62
CA LEU A 132 3.06 -16.61 -6.40
C LEU A 132 3.69 -15.24 -6.58
N LYS A 133 5.01 -15.13 -6.38
CA LYS A 133 5.77 -13.90 -6.63
C LYS A 133 6.70 -14.10 -7.81
N VAL A 134 6.72 -13.17 -8.73
CA VAL A 134 7.54 -13.20 -9.95
C VAL A 134 8.17 -11.85 -10.26
N PRO A 135 9.31 -11.82 -10.96
CA PRO A 135 9.85 -10.58 -11.52
C PRO A 135 8.83 -9.86 -12.41
N ALA A 136 8.90 -8.53 -12.47
CA ALA A 136 7.91 -7.73 -13.19
C ALA A 136 7.84 -8.00 -14.71
N GLY A 137 8.96 -8.42 -15.32
CA GLY A 137 8.99 -8.81 -16.73
C GLY A 137 8.22 -10.10 -17.04
N ASP A 138 8.12 -11.01 -16.07
CA ASP A 138 7.56 -12.35 -16.25
C ASP A 138 6.11 -12.48 -15.77
N PHE A 139 5.53 -11.37 -15.28
CA PHE A 139 4.16 -11.34 -14.73
C PHE A 139 3.11 -11.78 -15.75
N GLU A 140 3.18 -11.26 -16.98
CA GLU A 140 2.21 -11.59 -18.04
C GLU A 140 2.33 -13.05 -18.47
N THR A 141 3.57 -13.55 -18.58
CA THR A 141 3.84 -14.96 -18.92
C THR A 141 3.26 -15.90 -17.87
N LEU A 142 3.39 -15.58 -16.58
CA LEU A 142 2.78 -16.37 -15.50
C LEU A 142 1.25 -16.33 -15.59
N LEU A 143 0.68 -15.14 -15.83
CA LEU A 143 -0.76 -14.94 -15.93
C LEU A 143 -1.38 -15.76 -17.08
N GLU A 144 -0.70 -15.79 -18.22
CA GLU A 144 -1.10 -16.58 -19.38
C GLU A 144 -0.99 -18.08 -19.09
N ALA A 145 0.10 -18.52 -18.45
CA ALA A 145 0.26 -19.92 -18.04
C ALA A 145 -0.88 -20.37 -17.10
N ILE A 146 -1.29 -19.54 -16.15
CA ILE A 146 -2.43 -19.81 -15.26
C ILE A 146 -3.73 -19.87 -16.06
N SER A 147 -3.95 -18.91 -16.95
CA SER A 147 -5.16 -18.86 -17.78
C SER A 147 -5.28 -20.11 -18.68
N SER A 148 -4.16 -20.64 -19.18
CA SER A 148 -4.12 -21.86 -19.99
C SER A 148 -4.40 -23.16 -19.21
N ALA A 149 -4.18 -23.13 -17.88
CA ALA A 149 -4.44 -24.26 -17.00
C ALA A 149 -5.88 -24.26 -16.44
N ALA A 150 -6.61 -23.15 -16.62
CA ALA A 150 -8.00 -23.03 -16.22
C ALA A 150 -8.92 -23.73 -17.22
N ARG A 151 -9.88 -24.51 -16.71
CA ARG A 151 -11.00 -25.01 -17.51
C ARG A 151 -12.03 -23.91 -17.75
N GLN A 152 -12.29 -23.14 -16.69
CA GLN A 152 -13.19 -22.00 -16.71
C GLN A 152 -12.65 -20.94 -15.75
N ILE A 153 -12.60 -19.69 -16.19
CA ILE A 153 -12.21 -18.57 -15.33
C ILE A 153 -13.47 -17.99 -14.70
N ASP A 154 -13.51 -17.99 -13.36
CA ASP A 154 -14.62 -17.41 -12.59
C ASP A 154 -14.44 -15.89 -12.47
N SER A 155 -13.21 -15.45 -12.17
CA SER A 155 -12.86 -14.04 -12.08
C SER A 155 -11.38 -13.83 -12.36
N LYS A 156 -11.06 -12.70 -12.98
CA LYS A 156 -9.69 -12.24 -13.23
C LYS A 156 -9.63 -10.75 -12.98
N ASN A 157 -8.91 -10.36 -11.94
CA ASN A 157 -8.69 -8.97 -11.58
C ASN A 157 -7.18 -8.68 -11.59
N ILE A 158 -6.78 -7.58 -12.21
CA ILE A 158 -5.38 -7.16 -12.27
C ILE A 158 -5.32 -5.72 -11.81
N HIS A 159 -4.63 -5.51 -10.70
CA HIS A 159 -4.37 -4.20 -10.15
C HIS A 159 -2.93 -3.78 -10.46
N ILE A 160 -2.77 -2.61 -11.06
CA ILE A 160 -1.47 -2.03 -11.40
C ILE A 160 -1.32 -0.76 -10.59
N THR A 161 -0.28 -0.69 -9.78
CA THR A 161 0.05 0.48 -8.98
C THR A 161 1.40 1.03 -9.43
N ASP A 162 1.41 2.27 -9.91
CA ASP A 162 2.65 2.99 -10.18
C ASP A 162 3.12 3.68 -8.89
N VAL A 163 4.26 3.23 -8.35
CA VAL A 163 4.89 3.80 -7.15
C VAL A 163 6.17 4.57 -7.50
N THR A 164 6.36 4.93 -8.77
CA THR A 164 7.56 5.66 -9.23
C THR A 164 7.70 6.99 -8.51
N ALA A 165 6.61 7.75 -8.37
CA ALA A 165 6.62 9.05 -7.69
C ALA A 165 7.01 8.92 -6.21
N GLU A 166 6.40 7.98 -5.49
CA GLU A 166 6.70 7.71 -4.08
C GLU A 166 8.14 7.21 -3.89
N PHE A 167 8.65 6.41 -4.83
CA PHE A 167 10.02 5.91 -4.79
C PHE A 167 11.04 7.04 -4.98
N ILE A 168 10.80 7.94 -5.95
CA ILE A 168 11.65 9.10 -6.20
C ILE A 168 11.61 10.07 -5.01
N ASP A 169 10.43 10.32 -4.44
CA ASP A 169 10.27 11.17 -3.25
C ASP A 169 11.04 10.59 -2.05
N THR A 170 10.83 9.30 -1.72
CA THR A 170 11.54 8.62 -0.63
C THR A 170 13.06 8.67 -0.82
N ARG A 171 13.54 8.44 -2.05
CA ARG A 171 14.97 8.56 -2.39
C ARG A 171 15.50 9.98 -2.18
N THR A 172 14.72 10.98 -2.55
CA THR A 172 15.08 12.40 -2.39
C THR A 172 15.14 12.78 -0.92
N ARG A 173 14.16 12.34 -0.12
CA ARG A 173 14.16 12.51 1.34
C ARG A 173 15.40 11.88 1.97
N LEU A 174 15.76 10.66 1.56
CA LEU A 174 16.98 10.00 2.03
C LEU A 174 18.24 10.82 1.71
N ALA A 175 18.36 11.32 0.47
CA ALA A 175 19.50 12.12 0.06
C ALA A 175 19.62 13.42 0.89
N ASN A 176 18.49 14.10 1.14
CA ASN A 176 18.44 15.30 1.96
C ASN A 176 18.84 15.03 3.42
N LYS A 177 18.36 13.93 4.01
CA LYS A 177 18.72 13.55 5.38
C LYS A 177 20.20 13.19 5.51
N LYS A 178 20.78 12.48 4.54
CA LYS A 178 22.23 12.24 4.50
C LYS A 178 23.05 13.51 4.31
N GLN A 179 22.53 14.49 3.56
CA GLN A 179 23.17 15.80 3.46
C GLN A 179 23.10 16.56 4.78
N LEU A 180 21.97 16.50 5.47
CA LEU A 180 21.82 17.07 6.81
C LEU A 180 22.79 16.43 7.80
N GLU A 181 22.89 15.09 7.81
CA GLU A 181 23.86 14.36 8.63
C GLU A 181 25.29 14.86 8.39
N ARG A 182 25.72 14.98 7.14
CA ARG A 182 27.04 15.52 6.79
C ARG A 182 27.25 16.93 7.34
N ARG A 183 26.24 17.81 7.26
CA ARG A 183 26.33 19.16 7.84
C ARG A 183 26.47 19.13 9.36
N TYR A 184 25.77 18.22 10.04
CA TYR A 184 25.91 18.07 11.49
C TYR A 184 27.27 17.51 11.89
N LEU A 185 27.84 16.59 11.10
CA LEU A 185 29.23 16.15 11.28
C LEU A 185 30.23 17.30 11.11
N GLU A 186 30.07 18.14 10.08
CA GLU A 186 30.91 19.35 9.90
C GLU A 186 30.79 20.35 11.06
N LEU A 187 29.61 20.45 11.69
CA LEU A 187 29.40 21.29 12.87
C LEU A 187 30.03 20.68 14.12
N LEU A 188 29.96 19.34 14.26
CA LEU A 188 30.59 18.61 15.35
C LEU A 188 32.11 18.81 15.34
N ASP A 189 32.74 18.73 14.16
CA ASP A 189 34.18 18.93 13.99
C ASP A 189 34.63 20.35 14.37
N LYS A 190 33.73 21.34 14.31
CA LYS A 190 33.99 22.75 14.65
C LYS A 190 33.58 23.11 16.07
N ALA A 191 32.90 22.23 16.79
CA ALA A 191 32.38 22.51 18.12
C ALA A 191 33.51 22.54 19.16
N ALA A 192 33.71 23.70 19.81
CA ALA A 192 34.75 23.87 20.82
C ALA A 192 34.26 23.63 22.27
N LYS A 193 32.93 23.66 22.49
CA LYS A 193 32.33 23.51 23.81
C LYS A 193 31.66 22.14 23.95
N ILE A 194 31.91 21.48 25.09
CA ILE A 194 31.33 20.16 25.39
C ILE A 194 29.78 20.15 25.35
N PRO A 195 29.06 21.14 25.91
CA PRO A 195 27.59 21.16 25.82
C PRO A 195 27.06 21.22 24.38
N ASP A 196 27.74 21.97 23.51
CA ASP A 196 27.38 22.07 22.09
C ASP A 196 27.61 20.74 21.38
N MET A 197 28.72 20.06 21.69
CA MET A 197 29.04 18.72 21.17
C MET A 197 27.98 17.69 21.55
N ILE A 198 27.56 17.64 22.82
CA ILE A 198 26.50 16.72 23.28
C ILE A 198 25.18 17.03 22.56
N THR A 199 24.86 18.30 22.35
CA THR A 199 23.64 18.72 21.64
C THR A 199 23.65 18.28 20.19
N ILE A 200 24.79 18.43 19.50
CA ILE A 200 24.99 17.98 18.12
C ILE A 200 24.89 16.46 18.02
N GLU A 201 25.53 15.71 18.92
CA GLU A 201 25.48 14.25 18.96
C GLU A 201 24.06 13.72 19.17
N ASN A 202 23.30 14.34 20.09
CA ASN A 202 21.90 13.99 20.30
C ASN A 202 21.07 14.18 19.01
N LYS A 203 21.29 15.30 18.30
CA LYS A 203 20.59 15.55 17.03
C LYS A 203 21.04 14.61 15.92
N LEU A 204 22.33 14.26 15.90
CA LEU A 204 22.87 13.29 14.94
C LEU A 204 22.28 11.91 15.14
N SER A 205 22.09 11.48 16.39
CA SER A 205 21.40 10.22 16.75
C SER A 205 19.97 10.19 16.22
N GLU A 206 19.20 11.28 16.41
CA GLU A 206 17.85 11.41 15.87
C GLU A 206 17.84 11.33 14.33
N ILE A 207 18.73 12.07 13.66
CA ILE A 207 18.84 12.07 12.19
C ILE A 207 19.20 10.67 11.67
N ARG A 208 20.09 9.94 12.35
CA ARG A 208 20.45 8.56 11.96
C ARG A 208 19.26 7.61 12.08
N GLY A 209 18.49 7.71 13.16
CA GLY A 209 17.25 6.93 13.30
C GLY A 209 16.24 7.22 12.18
N GLU A 210 16.10 8.50 11.79
CA GLU A 210 15.27 8.86 10.64
C GLU A 210 15.81 8.30 9.31
N ILE A 211 17.13 8.36 9.08
CA ILE A 211 17.79 7.79 7.90
C ILE A 211 17.50 6.29 7.81
N GLU A 212 17.71 5.55 8.89
CA GLU A 212 17.47 4.10 8.95
C GLU A 212 16.01 3.76 8.62
N SER A 213 15.06 4.53 9.15
CA SER A 213 13.63 4.37 8.84
C SER A 213 13.33 4.59 7.35
N VAL A 214 13.85 5.67 6.76
CA VAL A 214 13.67 5.97 5.33
C VAL A 214 14.37 4.96 4.43
N GLU A 215 15.56 4.47 4.81
CA GLU A 215 16.26 3.40 4.10
C GLU A 215 15.47 2.09 4.13
N GLY A 216 14.87 1.76 5.28
CA GLY A 216 13.97 0.62 5.44
C GLY A 216 12.77 0.71 4.51
N GLN A 217 12.11 1.87 4.43
CA GLN A 217 10.99 2.09 3.51
C GLN A 217 11.42 1.93 2.05
N LEU A 218 12.57 2.47 1.67
CA LEU A 218 13.09 2.37 0.31
C LEU A 218 13.44 0.91 -0.06
N LEU A 219 13.99 0.14 0.88
CA LEU A 219 14.26 -1.29 0.70
C LEU A 219 12.95 -2.10 0.56
N TYR A 220 11.94 -1.76 1.34
CA TYR A 220 10.61 -2.36 1.23
C TYR A 220 10.00 -2.14 -0.17
N MET A 221 10.07 -0.92 -0.70
CA MET A 221 9.59 -0.62 -2.06
C MET A 221 10.39 -1.36 -3.15
N LYS A 222 11.71 -1.51 -2.98
CA LYS A 222 12.57 -2.26 -3.93
C LYS A 222 12.29 -3.76 -3.93
N SER A 223 12.02 -4.33 -2.76
CA SER A 223 11.79 -5.77 -2.59
C SER A 223 10.36 -6.20 -2.96
N ARG A 224 9.47 -5.25 -3.26
CA ARG A 224 8.09 -5.53 -3.66
C ARG A 224 8.04 -6.08 -5.08
N LEU A 225 8.04 -7.41 -5.17
CA LEU A 225 7.81 -8.14 -6.41
C LEU A 225 6.30 -8.19 -6.73
N PRO A 226 5.93 -8.10 -8.01
CA PRO A 226 4.58 -8.42 -8.46
C PRO A 226 4.11 -9.77 -7.92
N THR A 227 2.86 -9.80 -7.47
CA THR A 227 2.25 -10.95 -6.82
C THR A 227 1.03 -11.39 -7.61
N VAL A 228 0.92 -12.69 -7.87
CA VAL A 228 -0.27 -13.31 -8.44
C VAL A 228 -0.88 -14.21 -7.38
N ARG A 229 -2.02 -13.81 -6.85
CA ARG A 229 -2.91 -14.66 -6.05
C ARG A 229 -3.78 -15.46 -7.00
N TYR A 230 -3.87 -16.75 -6.79
CA TYR A 230 -4.85 -17.55 -7.51
C TYR A 230 -5.67 -18.41 -6.56
N ARG A 231 -6.91 -18.68 -6.96
CA ARG A 231 -7.83 -19.58 -6.29
C ARG A 231 -8.36 -20.58 -7.32
N SER A 232 -8.04 -21.85 -7.13
CA SER A 232 -8.58 -22.92 -7.97
C SER A 232 -9.60 -23.74 -7.21
N ARG A 233 -10.71 -24.12 -7.86
CA ARG A 233 -11.71 -25.04 -7.32
C ARG A 233 -11.79 -26.31 -8.16
N SER A 234 -12.03 -27.44 -7.51
CA SER A 234 -12.31 -28.70 -8.19
C SER A 234 -13.73 -28.74 -8.75
N THR A 235 -13.90 -29.17 -10.00
CA THR A 235 -15.21 -29.50 -10.57
C THR A 235 -15.88 -30.61 -9.74
N PRO A 236 -17.09 -30.40 -9.18
CA PRO A 236 -17.80 -31.46 -8.48
C PRO A 236 -18.28 -32.53 -9.47
N GLY A 237 -17.86 -33.77 -9.28
CA GLY A 237 -18.52 -34.93 -9.87
C GLY A 237 -18.25 -35.24 -11.35
N LEU A 238 -17.17 -34.74 -11.98
CA LEU A 238 -16.74 -35.25 -13.28
C LEU A 238 -15.64 -36.30 -13.11
N LEU A 239 -15.89 -37.51 -13.62
CA LEU A 239 -14.85 -38.49 -13.91
C LEU A 239 -13.71 -37.82 -14.71
N PRO A 240 -12.45 -38.26 -14.54
CA PRO A 240 -11.29 -37.65 -15.19
C PRO A 240 -11.54 -37.53 -16.70
N TRP A 241 -11.42 -36.31 -17.22
CA TRP A 241 -11.57 -36.01 -18.65
C TRP A 241 -10.67 -36.93 -19.46
N LYS A 242 -11.27 -37.85 -20.24
CA LYS A 242 -10.57 -38.57 -21.29
C LYS A 242 -10.58 -37.69 -22.54
N PRO A 243 -9.44 -37.42 -23.18
CA PRO A 243 -9.45 -36.74 -24.47
C PRO A 243 -10.28 -37.57 -25.44
N VAL A 244 -11.24 -36.91 -26.11
CA VAL A 244 -11.96 -37.51 -27.23
C VAL A 244 -10.90 -37.85 -28.28
N LYS A 245 -10.60 -39.14 -28.43
CA LYS A 245 -9.88 -39.60 -29.62
C LYS A 245 -10.82 -39.33 -30.77
N ASP A 246 -10.43 -38.43 -31.66
CA ASP A 246 -11.05 -38.26 -32.95
C ASP A 246 -11.03 -39.63 -33.64
N SER A 247 -12.18 -40.32 -33.62
CA SER A 247 -12.37 -41.56 -34.35
C SER A 247 -12.55 -41.17 -35.81
N GLY A 248 -11.41 -40.99 -36.48
CA GLY A 248 -11.33 -40.71 -37.90
C GLY A 248 -12.25 -41.65 -38.67
N THR A 249 -13.29 -41.05 -39.24
CA THR A 249 -14.14 -41.70 -40.24
C THR A 249 -13.43 -41.56 -41.57
N ARG A 250 -13.07 -42.68 -42.19
CA ARG A 250 -12.69 -42.75 -43.59
C ARG A 250 -13.44 -43.91 -44.23
#